data_AF-A0A971HHL9-F1
#
_entry.id   AF-A0A971HHL9-F1
#
_cell.length_a   1.000
_cell.length_b   1.000
_cell.length_c   1.000
_cell.angle_alpha   90.00
_cell.angle_beta   90.00
_cell.angle_gamma   90.00
#
_symmetry.space_group_name_H-M   'P 1'
#
loop_
_entity.id
_entity.type
_entity.pdbx_description
1 polymer ?
#
loop_
_entity_poly.entity_id
_entity_poly.type
_entity_poly.pdbx_seq_one_letter_code
_entity_poly.pdbx_strand_id
1 'polypeptide(L)'
;MKDIDIEELYWEDWDQLAKDNEVLEKIFSYLKDFEARDIDELANMLKLYNNPSGAFTLEFANIIVDLYRYSKSKFIKALKIVKDESINLVYVFRNQKVFTDEDEELKEILMMEELSEEDKEVAKDFFQMYKNICAS
;
A
#
# COMPACT_ATOMS: atom_id res chain seq x y z
N MET A 1 -11.80 -2.90 -21.77
CA MET A 1 -11.93 -1.66 -20.98
C MET A 1 -10.67 -0.86 -21.25
N LYS A 2 -10.69 0.48 -21.37
CA LYS A 2 -9.41 1.20 -21.24
C LYS A 2 -8.84 0.81 -19.88
N ASP A 3 -7.63 0.27 -19.87
CA ASP A 3 -6.92 -0.03 -18.63
C ASP A 3 -6.83 1.28 -17.83
N ILE A 4 -7.22 1.22 -16.56
CA ILE A 4 -7.12 2.37 -15.67
C ILE A 4 -5.63 2.52 -15.35
N ASP A 5 -5.04 3.64 -15.73
CA ASP A 5 -3.65 3.93 -15.41
C ASP A 5 -3.55 4.44 -13.97
N ILE A 6 -3.00 3.61 -13.08
CA ILE A 6 -2.87 3.93 -11.65
C ILE A 6 -1.90 5.10 -11.42
N GLU A 7 -0.92 5.30 -12.31
CA GLU A 7 0.00 6.44 -12.21
C GLU A 7 -0.73 7.75 -12.51
N GLU A 8 -1.62 7.76 -13.52
CA GLU A 8 -2.44 8.93 -13.83
C GLU A 8 -3.40 9.27 -12.67
N LEU A 9 -4.00 8.24 -12.04
CA LEU A 9 -4.89 8.41 -10.88
C LEU A 9 -4.25 9.19 -9.71
N TYR A 10 -2.92 9.18 -9.57
CA TYR A 10 -2.25 9.96 -8.54
C TYR A 10 -2.48 11.46 -8.73
N TRP A 11 -2.59 11.95 -9.97
CA TRP A 11 -2.71 13.37 -10.29
C TRP A 11 -4.16 13.84 -10.55
N GLU A 12 -5.13 12.93 -10.48
CA GLU A 12 -6.52 13.21 -10.81
C GLU A 12 -7.21 14.12 -9.79
N ASP A 13 -8.23 14.85 -10.27
CA ASP A 13 -9.16 15.59 -9.42
C ASP A 13 -10.22 14.64 -8.86
N TRP A 14 -9.88 14.02 -7.73
CA TRP A 14 -10.73 13.05 -7.05
C TRP A 14 -12.07 13.64 -6.59
N ASP A 15 -12.14 14.93 -6.26
CA ASP A 15 -13.40 15.60 -5.90
C ASP A 15 -14.32 15.70 -7.13
N GLN A 16 -13.76 15.89 -8.31
CA GLN A 16 -14.49 15.85 -9.57
C GLN A 16 -14.92 14.43 -9.95
N LEU A 17 -14.05 13.43 -9.77
CA LEU A 17 -14.38 12.01 -9.99
C LEU A 17 -15.50 11.55 -9.06
N ALA A 18 -15.51 12.02 -7.81
CA ALA A 18 -16.53 11.70 -6.81
C ALA A 18 -17.96 12.12 -7.19
N LYS A 19 -18.11 12.98 -8.20
CA LYS A 19 -19.44 13.37 -8.73
C LYS A 19 -20.07 12.27 -9.57
N ASP A 20 -19.28 11.28 -10.01
CA ASP A 20 -19.72 10.11 -10.75
C ASP A 20 -19.41 8.83 -9.97
N ASN A 21 -20.40 8.36 -9.20
CA ASN A 21 -20.25 7.18 -8.37
C ASN A 21 -19.94 5.90 -9.17
N GLU A 22 -20.43 5.77 -10.41
CA GLU A 22 -20.19 4.56 -11.22
C GLU A 22 -18.71 4.47 -11.63
N VAL A 23 -18.12 5.61 -12.00
CA VAL A 23 -16.68 5.70 -12.30
C VAL A 23 -15.85 5.42 -11.05
N LEU A 24 -16.24 5.99 -9.91
CA LEU A 24 -15.52 5.80 -8.64
C LEU A 24 -15.56 4.33 -8.17
N GLU A 25 -16.72 3.69 -8.21
CA GLU A 25 -16.88 2.26 -7.88
C GLU A 25 -16.01 1.38 -8.78
N LYS A 26 -15.98 1.68 -10.08
CA LYS A 26 -15.15 0.97 -11.04
C LYS A 26 -13.66 1.11 -10.74
N ILE A 27 -13.20 2.31 -10.40
CA ILE A 27 -11.81 2.56 -10.00
C ILE A 27 -11.45 1.75 -8.75
N PHE A 28 -12.25 1.85 -7.68
CA PHE A 28 -11.96 1.10 -6.45
C PHE A 28 -12.05 -0.41 -6.63
N SER A 29 -12.97 -0.90 -7.46
CA SER A 29 -13.02 -2.32 -7.82
C SER A 29 -11.76 -2.76 -8.57
N TYR A 30 -11.24 -1.92 -9.46
CA TYR A 30 -10.02 -2.19 -10.21
C TYR A 30 -8.77 -2.23 -9.31
N LEU A 31 -8.68 -1.28 -8.36
CA LEU A 31 -7.57 -1.21 -7.39
C LEU A 31 -7.56 -2.41 -6.43
N LYS A 32 -8.73 -2.96 -6.08
CA LYS A 32 -8.86 -4.11 -5.16
C LYS A 32 -8.61 -5.47 -5.81
N ASP A 33 -8.45 -5.53 -7.13
CA ASP A 33 -8.12 -6.78 -7.84
C ASP A 33 -6.61 -7.08 -7.78
N PHE A 34 -6.09 -7.34 -6.57
CA PHE A 34 -4.65 -7.51 -6.33
C PHE A 34 -4.04 -8.72 -7.04
N GLU A 35 -4.85 -9.70 -7.42
CA GLU A 35 -4.38 -10.88 -8.16
C GLU A 35 -3.94 -10.48 -9.56
N ALA A 36 -4.77 -9.68 -10.25
CA ALA A 36 -4.54 -9.24 -11.61
C ALA A 36 -3.40 -8.21 -11.76
N ARG A 37 -2.97 -7.58 -10.65
CA ARG A 37 -1.95 -6.52 -10.66
C ARG A 37 -0.52 -7.06 -10.56
N ASP A 38 0.35 -6.46 -11.35
CA ASP A 38 1.80 -6.61 -11.22
C ASP A 38 2.37 -5.75 -10.07
N ILE A 39 3.68 -5.88 -9.81
CA ILE A 39 4.31 -5.18 -8.69
C ILE A 39 4.42 -3.66 -8.93
N ASP A 40 4.56 -3.21 -10.17
CA ASP A 40 4.69 -1.79 -10.51
C ASP A 40 3.33 -1.08 -10.34
N GLU A 41 2.25 -1.71 -10.79
CA GLU A 41 0.88 -1.27 -10.56
C GLU A 41 0.56 -1.17 -9.06
N LEU A 42 0.94 -2.19 -8.28
CA LEU A 42 0.76 -2.18 -6.83
C LEU A 42 1.60 -1.10 -6.15
N ALA A 43 2.82 -0.84 -6.63
CA ALA A 43 3.66 0.25 -6.13
C ALA A 43 3.03 1.63 -6.38
N ASN A 44 2.47 1.86 -7.58
CA ASN A 44 1.73 3.08 -7.87
C ASN A 44 0.46 3.21 -7.01
N MET A 45 -0.21 2.10 -6.71
CA MET A 45 -1.34 2.09 -5.80
C MET A 45 -0.95 2.52 -4.37
N LEU A 46 0.22 2.13 -3.87
CA LEU A 46 0.72 2.59 -2.56
C LEU A 46 0.88 4.12 -2.51
N LYS A 47 1.30 4.75 -3.62
CA LYS A 47 1.45 6.22 -3.70
C LYS A 47 0.12 6.96 -3.59
N LEU A 48 -1.00 6.35 -3.98
CA LEU A 48 -2.32 7.02 -3.98
C LEU A 48 -2.73 7.54 -2.60
N TYR A 49 -2.22 6.96 -1.51
CA TYR A 49 -2.44 7.50 -0.17
C TYR A 49 -1.96 8.94 -0.02
N ASN A 50 -0.90 9.33 -0.74
CA ASN A 50 -0.33 10.68 -0.72
C ASN A 50 -0.71 11.51 -1.95
N ASN A 51 -1.81 11.18 -2.62
CA ASN A 51 -2.27 11.94 -3.79
C ASN A 51 -2.44 13.44 -3.46
N PRO A 52 -2.16 14.37 -4.39
CA PRO A 52 -2.15 15.81 -4.12
C PRO A 52 -3.52 16.38 -3.73
N SER A 53 -4.61 15.74 -4.11
CA SER A 53 -5.96 16.19 -3.72
C SER A 53 -6.24 15.94 -2.23
N GLY A 54 -5.56 14.98 -1.61
CA GLY A 54 -5.83 14.54 -0.23
C GLY A 54 -7.20 13.86 -0.06
N ALA A 55 -7.95 13.64 -1.14
CA ALA A 55 -9.22 12.94 -1.11
C ALA A 55 -9.01 11.42 -1.00
N PHE A 56 -10.02 10.74 -0.47
CA PHE A 56 -10.08 9.27 -0.34
C PHE A 56 -8.89 8.62 0.39
N THR A 57 -8.16 9.39 1.22
CA THR A 57 -7.00 8.90 1.98
C THR A 57 -7.34 7.71 2.88
N LEU A 58 -8.55 7.67 3.45
CA LEU A 58 -9.03 6.55 4.25
C LEU A 58 -9.27 5.29 3.39
N GLU A 59 -9.88 5.43 2.22
CA GLU A 59 -10.13 4.36 1.26
C GLU A 59 -8.81 3.77 0.75
N PHE A 60 -7.85 4.63 0.39
CA PHE A 60 -6.51 4.16 -0.02
C PHE A 60 -5.77 3.47 1.13
N ALA A 61 -5.84 4.02 2.35
CA ALA A 61 -5.27 3.37 3.54
C ALA A 61 -5.85 1.95 3.73
N ASN A 62 -7.17 1.78 3.56
CA ASN A 62 -7.81 0.47 3.63
C ASN A 62 -7.33 -0.47 2.51
N ILE A 63 -7.25 0.01 1.27
CA ILE A 63 -6.76 -0.79 0.13
C ILE A 63 -5.31 -1.25 0.35
N ILE A 64 -4.45 -0.39 0.89
CA ILE A 64 -3.06 -0.71 1.21
C ILE A 64 -2.97 -1.82 2.28
N VAL A 65 -3.78 -1.72 3.33
CA VAL A 65 -3.83 -2.76 4.38
C VAL A 65 -4.43 -4.06 3.84
N ASP A 66 -5.43 -3.98 2.97
CA ASP A 66 -6.01 -5.16 2.33
C ASP A 66 -5.00 -5.84 1.40
N LEU A 67 -4.18 -5.08 0.66
CA LEU A 67 -3.06 -5.64 -0.11
C LEU A 67 -2.09 -6.40 0.79
N TYR A 68 -1.70 -5.81 1.92
CA TYR A 68 -0.81 -6.45 2.88
C TYR A 68 -1.36 -7.77 3.39
N ARG A 69 -2.64 -7.77 3.80
CA ARG A 69 -3.34 -8.96 4.29
C ARG A 69 -3.52 -10.02 3.21
N TYR A 70 -3.74 -9.60 1.96
CA TYR A 70 -3.84 -10.49 0.83
C TYR A 70 -2.50 -11.16 0.50
N SER A 71 -1.42 -10.38 0.43
CA SER A 71 -0.08 -10.88 0.14
C SER A 71 1.00 -9.96 0.72
N LYS A 72 1.56 -10.38 1.86
CA LYS A 72 2.71 -9.73 2.50
C LYS A 72 3.89 -9.58 1.52
N SER A 73 4.15 -10.60 0.71
CA SER A 73 5.27 -10.59 -0.25
C SER A 73 5.07 -9.60 -1.39
N LYS A 74 3.86 -9.53 -1.99
CA LYS A 74 3.54 -8.51 -3.00
C LYS A 74 3.65 -7.11 -2.41
N PHE A 75 3.15 -6.89 -1.19
CA PHE A 75 3.28 -5.61 -0.50
C PHE A 75 4.74 -5.20 -0.32
N ILE A 76 5.60 -6.08 0.22
CA ILE A 76 7.02 -5.74 0.45
C ILE A 76 7.74 -5.45 -0.87
N LYS A 77 7.46 -6.21 -1.93
CA LYS A 77 8.03 -5.97 -3.26
C LYS A 77 7.59 -4.61 -3.84
N ALA A 78 6.32 -4.26 -3.68
CA ALA A 78 5.81 -2.95 -4.09
C ALA A 78 6.41 -1.81 -3.25
N LEU A 79 6.48 -1.99 -1.93
CA LEU A 79 7.08 -1.03 -1.00
C LEU A 79 8.55 -0.73 -1.35
N LYS A 80 9.29 -1.75 -1.80
CA LYS A 80 10.67 -1.58 -2.26
C LYS A 80 10.82 -0.62 -3.44
N ILE A 81 9.80 -0.49 -4.29
CA ILE A 81 9.81 0.46 -5.42
C ILE A 81 9.55 1.89 -4.92
N VAL A 82 8.75 2.04 -3.85
CA VAL A 82 8.32 3.33 -3.30
C VAL A 82 8.90 3.60 -1.91
N LYS A 83 10.21 3.37 -1.74
CA LYS A 83 10.88 3.50 -0.43
C LYS A 83 10.66 4.89 0.20
N ASP A 84 10.60 5.93 -0.61
CA ASP A 84 10.40 7.31 -0.14
C ASP A 84 9.02 7.53 0.53
N GLU A 85 8.02 6.70 0.19
CA GLU A 85 6.68 6.75 0.77
C GLU A 85 6.54 5.93 2.06
N SER A 86 7.58 5.17 2.44
CA SER A 86 7.49 4.18 3.52
C SER A 86 7.00 4.77 4.85
N ILE A 87 7.41 5.99 5.18
CA ILE A 87 6.99 6.63 6.44
C ILE A 87 5.48 6.89 6.49
N ASN A 88 4.88 7.34 5.38
CA ASN A 88 3.44 7.59 5.28
C ASN A 88 2.66 6.29 5.40
N LEU A 89 3.17 5.22 4.77
CA LEU A 89 2.59 3.89 4.86
C LEU A 89 2.70 3.31 6.28
N VAL A 90 3.81 3.54 6.99
CA VAL A 90 3.93 3.12 8.40
C VAL A 90 2.82 3.76 9.27
N TYR A 91 2.50 5.04 9.04
CA TYR A 91 1.38 5.69 9.74
C TYR A 91 0.03 5.04 9.44
N VAL A 92 -0.21 4.59 8.20
CA VAL A 92 -1.42 3.83 7.86
C VAL A 92 -1.53 2.58 8.75
N PHE A 93 -0.46 1.80 8.85
CA PHE A 93 -0.45 0.56 9.62
C PHE A 93 -0.61 0.80 11.11
N ARG A 94 0.01 1.86 11.65
CA ARG A 94 -0.14 2.26 13.06
C ARG A 94 -1.58 2.68 13.36
N ASN A 95 -2.14 3.56 12.54
CA ASN A 95 -3.48 4.10 12.77
C ASN A 95 -4.55 3.02 12.67
N GLN A 96 -4.36 2.04 11.79
CA GLN A 96 -5.25 0.90 11.65
C GLN A 96 -4.93 -0.27 12.60
N LYS A 97 -3.88 -0.16 13.42
CA LYS A 97 -3.41 -1.20 14.36
C LYS A 97 -3.30 -2.58 13.68
N VAL A 98 -2.64 -2.61 12.53
CA VAL A 98 -2.58 -3.81 11.69
C VAL A 98 -1.84 -4.95 12.39
N PHE A 99 -0.79 -4.63 13.14
CA PHE A 99 0.03 -5.64 13.82
C PHE A 99 -0.41 -5.82 15.27
N THR A 100 -0.64 -7.09 15.65
CA THR A 100 -0.83 -7.48 17.05
C THR A 100 0.52 -7.76 17.73
N ASP A 101 1.45 -8.38 17.00
CA ASP A 101 2.84 -8.60 17.37
C ASP A 101 3.69 -8.35 16.12
N GLU A 102 4.31 -7.18 16.05
CA GLU A 102 5.11 -6.78 14.89
C GLU A 102 6.44 -7.55 14.78
N ASP A 103 6.93 -8.14 15.88
CA ASP A 103 8.15 -8.93 15.89
C ASP A 103 7.93 -10.31 15.26
N GLU A 104 6.84 -10.98 15.62
CA GLU A 104 6.47 -12.25 14.99
C GLU A 104 6.10 -12.05 13.52
N GLU A 105 5.41 -10.95 13.20
CA GLU A 105 5.06 -10.61 11.82
C GLU A 105 6.29 -10.43 10.93
N LEU A 106 7.30 -9.69 11.40
CA LEU A 106 8.58 -9.54 10.68
C LEU A 106 9.27 -10.90 10.54
N LYS A 107 9.29 -11.73 11.59
CA LYS A 107 9.91 -13.06 11.55
C LYS A 107 9.27 -13.96 10.49
N GLU A 108 7.95 -13.95 10.35
CA GLU A 108 7.25 -14.66 9.28
C GLU A 108 7.70 -14.18 7.89
N ILE A 109 7.79 -12.87 7.68
CA ILE A 109 8.22 -12.28 6.40
C ILE A 109 9.66 -12.69 6.06
N LEU A 110 10.57 -12.67 7.03
CA LEU A 110 11.98 -13.03 6.82
C LEU A 110 12.17 -14.51 6.43
N MET A 111 11.21 -15.38 6.74
CA MET A 111 11.20 -16.79 6.37
C MET A 111 10.63 -17.08 4.97
N MET A 112 10.06 -16.08 4.28
CA MET A 112 9.48 -16.28 2.95
C MET A 112 10.57 -16.50 1.89
N GLU A 113 10.52 -17.65 1.21
CA GLU A 113 11.52 -18.02 0.19
C GLU A 113 11.43 -17.17 -1.09
N GLU A 114 10.25 -16.63 -1.39
CA GLU A 114 9.97 -15.80 -2.56
C GLU A 114 10.43 -14.34 -2.44
N LEU A 115 10.97 -13.96 -1.27
CA LEU A 115 11.56 -12.65 -1.00
C LEU A 115 13.08 -12.71 -1.13
N SER A 116 13.64 -11.79 -1.90
CA SER A 116 15.08 -11.58 -1.96
C SER A 116 15.61 -11.00 -0.65
N GLU A 117 16.92 -11.07 -0.44
CA GLU A 117 17.55 -10.42 0.72
C GLU A 117 17.31 -8.90 0.73
N GLU A 118 17.24 -8.27 -0.44
CA GLU A 118 16.89 -6.84 -0.52
C GLU A 118 15.45 -6.57 -0.06
N ASP A 119 14.50 -7.44 -0.42
CA ASP A 119 13.11 -7.31 0.03
C ASP A 119 13.02 -7.46 1.57
N LYS A 120 13.82 -8.37 2.14
CA LYS A 120 13.90 -8.58 3.58
C LYS A 120 14.52 -7.39 4.32
N GLU A 121 15.51 -6.72 3.75
CA GLU A 121 16.04 -5.47 4.32
C GLU A 121 14.96 -4.37 4.31
N VAL A 122 14.19 -4.22 3.23
CA VAL A 122 13.05 -3.29 3.19
C VAL A 122 12.01 -3.60 4.26
N ALA A 123 11.71 -4.89 4.48
CA ALA A 123 10.81 -5.29 5.57
C ALA A 123 11.38 -4.90 6.94
N LYS A 124 12.66 -5.15 7.21
CA LYS A 124 13.30 -4.73 8.47
C LYS A 124 13.20 -3.23 8.69
N ASP A 125 13.49 -2.43 7.66
CA ASP A 125 13.40 -0.97 7.72
C ASP A 125 11.97 -0.51 8.04
N PHE A 126 10.97 -1.08 7.34
CA PHE A 126 9.56 -0.78 7.56
C PHE A 126 9.12 -1.07 9.01
N PHE A 127 9.44 -2.26 9.52
CA PHE A 127 9.08 -2.66 10.88
C PHE A 127 9.85 -1.87 11.94
N GLN A 128 11.11 -1.51 11.68
CA GLN A 128 11.87 -0.65 12.58
C GLN A 128 11.25 0.76 12.65
N MET A 129 10.83 1.33 11.51
CA MET A 129 10.09 2.60 11.49
C MET A 129 8.77 2.49 12.25
N TYR A 130 8.02 1.41 12.07
CA TYR A 130 6.77 1.16 12.79
C TYR A 130 6.97 1.15 14.31
N LYS A 131 7.97 0.41 14.79
CA LYS A 131 8.32 0.36 16.23
C LYS A 131 8.68 1.73 16.78
N ASN A 132 9.50 2.48 16.04
CA ASN A 132 9.92 3.82 16.47
C ASN A 132 8.72 4.76 16.65
N ILE A 133 7.73 4.71 15.76
CA ILE A 133 6.52 5.55 15.82
C ILE A 133 5.50 5.03 16.84
N CYS A 134 5.48 3.73 17.13
CA CYS A 134 4.60 3.16 18.17
C CYS A 134 5.16 3.33 19.59
N ALA A 135 6.48 3.44 19.75
CA ALA A 135 7.13 3.70 21.04
C ALA A 135 7.03 5.18 21.49
N SER A 136 6.65 6.08 20.58
CA SER A 136 6.49 7.53 20.82
C SER A 136 5.08 7.94 21.23
#